data_AF-A0A1M6I915-F1
#
_entry.id   AF-A0A1M6I915-F1
#
_cell.length_a   1.000
_cell.length_b   1.000
_cell.length_c   1.000
_cell.angle_alpha   90.00
_cell.angle_beta   90.00
_cell.angle_gamma   90.00
#
_symmetry.space_group_name_H-M   'P 1'
#
loop_
_entity.id
_entity.type
_entity.pdbx_description
1 polymer ?
#
loop_
_entity_poly.entity_id
_entity_poly.type
_entity_poly.pdbx_seq_one_letter_code
_entity_poly.pdbx_strand_id
1 'polypeptide(L)'
;MEKISQIPASPMDFFLFPVWLHRRISIRLPGLLVAFLFVGCFDLLFYENLAEQSVFSGSPGRVFFRIVLFLILSFVVGAIDVIFTICPLADFLQMIGRRSEKYVHKRISVILMKSYAISHVLFIIPYAVALYSGVDWTQVGPVSAQQIRMLYAALATLMPILPFIQLGVLYRTISIRTRIQPFGKLILICAAYFWMQLSGSVVVFVEGLAYSLLLG
;
A
#
# COMPACT_ATOMS: atom_id res chain seq x y z
N MET A 1 22.13 -28.30 -1.25
CA MET A 1 21.21 -27.15 -1.41
C MET A 1 21.17 -26.32 -0.12
N GLU A 2 22.32 -25.90 0.43
CA GLU A 2 22.40 -25.34 1.80
C GLU A 2 22.90 -23.88 1.89
N LYS A 3 23.26 -23.22 0.79
CA LYS A 3 23.82 -21.85 0.83
C LYS A 3 22.83 -20.70 0.55
N ILE A 4 21.53 -20.98 0.39
CA ILE A 4 20.52 -19.94 0.00
C ILE A 4 19.66 -19.47 1.19
N SER A 5 19.86 -20.06 2.38
CA SER A 5 19.11 -19.75 3.61
C SER A 5 19.66 -18.57 4.41
N GLN A 6 20.85 -18.06 4.10
CA GLN A 6 21.50 -16.99 4.87
C GLN A 6 21.70 -15.73 4.01
N ILE A 7 20.62 -14.99 3.76
CA ILE A 7 20.81 -13.56 3.53
C ILE A 7 20.89 -12.96 4.93
N PRO A 8 22.03 -12.40 5.35
CA PRO A 8 22.17 -11.81 6.68
C PRO A 8 21.08 -10.75 6.87
N ALA A 9 20.53 -10.67 8.08
CA ALA A 9 19.55 -9.66 8.43
C ALA A 9 20.15 -8.28 8.08
N SER A 10 19.43 -7.53 7.25
CA SER A 10 19.84 -6.17 6.89
C SER A 10 19.08 -5.21 7.80
N PRO A 11 19.69 -4.09 8.24
CA PRO A 11 18.93 -3.01 8.90
C PRO A 11 17.74 -2.52 8.08
N MET A 12 17.83 -2.64 6.75
CA MET A 12 16.73 -2.30 5.83
C MET A 12 15.53 -3.25 5.92
N ASP A 13 15.64 -4.39 6.62
CA ASP A 13 14.55 -5.34 6.82
C ASP A 13 13.40 -4.76 7.66
N PHE A 14 13.69 -3.74 8.48
CA PHE A 14 12.66 -3.01 9.21
C PHE A 14 11.72 -2.24 8.28
N PHE A 15 12.28 -1.55 7.28
CA PHE A 15 11.51 -0.72 6.35
C PHE A 15 10.99 -1.51 5.15
N LEU A 16 11.76 -2.47 4.64
CA LEU A 16 11.47 -3.16 3.39
C LEU A 16 10.88 -4.55 3.59
N PHE A 17 10.58 -4.93 4.84
CA PHE A 17 10.30 -6.28 5.30
C PHE A 17 11.46 -7.27 5.13
N PRO A 18 11.54 -8.32 5.97
CA PRO A 18 12.60 -9.32 5.87
C PRO A 18 12.43 -10.22 4.63
N VAL A 19 13.56 -10.71 4.09
CA VAL A 19 13.61 -11.57 2.88
C VAL A 19 12.63 -12.74 2.93
N TRP A 20 12.49 -13.39 4.08
CA TRP A 20 11.64 -14.56 4.23
C TRP A 20 10.16 -14.24 3.94
N LEU A 21 9.71 -13.01 4.22
CA LEU A 21 8.34 -12.59 3.95
C LEU A 21 8.07 -12.57 2.45
N HIS A 22 8.94 -11.90 1.67
CA HIS A 22 8.82 -11.86 0.20
C HIS A 22 8.90 -13.26 -0.43
N ARG A 23 9.68 -14.17 0.15
CA ARG A 23 9.74 -15.57 -0.31
C ARG A 23 8.45 -16.34 -0.02
N ARG A 24 7.75 -16.04 1.08
CA ARG A 24 6.50 -16.69 1.48
C ARG A 24 5.25 -16.15 0.78
N ILE A 25 5.35 -15.04 0.04
CA ILE A 25 4.21 -14.52 -0.74
C ILE A 25 3.74 -15.60 -1.73
N SER A 26 2.50 -16.05 -1.51
CA SER A 26 1.89 -17.15 -2.25
C SER A 26 1.34 -16.72 -3.61
N ILE A 27 1.46 -17.60 -4.60
CA ILE A 27 0.89 -17.44 -5.96
C ILE A 27 -0.62 -17.75 -6.04
N ARG A 28 -1.25 -18.17 -4.94
CA ARG A 28 -2.66 -18.57 -4.91
C ARG A 28 -3.58 -17.36 -4.97
N LEU A 29 -4.55 -17.36 -5.88
CA LEU A 29 -5.50 -16.26 -6.07
C LEU A 29 -6.39 -15.95 -4.85
N PRO A 30 -6.92 -16.92 -4.07
CA PRO A 30 -7.84 -16.62 -2.98
C PRO A 30 -7.31 -15.64 -1.94
N GLY A 31 -5.98 -15.65 -1.71
CA GLY A 31 -5.36 -14.68 -0.80
C GLY A 31 -5.40 -13.22 -1.29
N LEU A 32 -5.77 -12.96 -2.55
CA LEU A 32 -5.99 -11.60 -3.04
C LEU A 32 -7.30 -11.02 -2.52
N LEU A 33 -8.31 -11.83 -2.22
CA LEU A 33 -9.58 -11.32 -1.70
C LEU A 33 -9.38 -10.59 -0.37
N VAL A 34 -8.58 -11.19 0.52
CA VAL A 34 -8.18 -10.58 1.79
C VAL A 34 -7.30 -9.35 1.56
N ALA A 35 -6.41 -9.39 0.56
CA ALA A 35 -5.54 -8.28 0.23
C ALA A 35 -6.34 -7.06 -0.28
N PHE A 36 -7.33 -7.26 -1.15
CA PHE A 36 -8.20 -6.20 -1.65
C PHE A 36 -9.02 -5.59 -0.52
N LEU A 37 -9.64 -6.43 0.32
CA LEU A 37 -10.39 -5.92 1.46
C LEU A 37 -9.49 -5.12 2.42
N PHE A 38 -8.28 -5.63 2.71
CA PHE A 38 -7.33 -4.93 3.57
C PHE A 38 -6.94 -3.55 3.04
N VAL A 39 -6.59 -3.47 1.75
CA VAL A 39 -6.18 -2.22 1.11
C VAL A 39 -7.33 -1.23 1.07
N GLY A 40 -8.51 -1.64 0.60
CA GLY A 40 -9.62 -0.69 0.55
C GLY A 40 -10.23 -0.36 1.92
N CYS A 41 -10.02 -1.19 2.95
CA CYS A 41 -10.27 -0.75 4.32
C CYS A 41 -9.26 0.30 4.75
N PHE A 42 -7.97 0.12 4.44
CA PHE A 42 -6.95 1.15 4.70
C PHE A 42 -7.32 2.46 3.99
N ASP A 43 -7.57 2.41 2.68
CA ASP A 43 -7.93 3.56 1.86
C ASP A 43 -9.13 4.32 2.41
N LEU A 44 -10.26 3.64 2.64
CA LEU A 44 -11.46 4.30 3.14
C LEU A 44 -11.33 4.74 4.61
N LEU A 45 -10.60 4.00 5.45
CA LEU A 45 -10.35 4.40 6.84
C LEU A 45 -9.46 5.64 6.95
N PHE A 46 -8.56 5.85 5.99
CA PHE A 46 -7.59 6.94 6.04
C PHE A 46 -7.81 8.01 4.96
N TYR A 47 -8.91 7.95 4.21
CA TYR A 47 -9.30 9.00 3.25
C TYR A 47 -9.64 10.32 3.97
N GLU A 48 -10.52 10.22 4.97
CA GLU A 48 -10.87 11.29 5.90
C GLU A 48 -10.98 10.71 7.32
N ASN A 49 -11.03 11.57 8.33
CA ASN A 49 -11.27 11.11 9.70
C ASN A 49 -12.72 10.59 9.84
N LEU A 50 -12.92 9.29 9.59
CA LEU A 50 -14.22 8.61 9.72
C LEU A 50 -14.81 8.69 11.13
N ALA A 51 -13.98 8.89 12.17
CA ALA A 51 -14.46 8.96 13.55
C ALA A 51 -15.15 10.30 13.86
N GLU A 52 -14.74 11.37 13.19
CA GLU A 52 -15.44 12.67 13.25
C GLU A 52 -16.73 12.68 12.43
N GLN A 53 -16.94 11.64 11.64
CA GLN A 53 -18.00 11.57 10.65
C GLN A 53 -19.14 10.70 11.14
N SER A 54 -20.37 11.08 10.77
CA SER A 54 -21.58 10.39 11.22
C SER A 54 -21.79 9.01 10.59
N VAL A 55 -20.77 8.41 9.95
CA VAL A 55 -20.87 7.15 9.22
C VAL A 55 -21.39 6.03 10.12
N PHE A 56 -20.85 5.90 11.33
CA PHE A 56 -21.26 4.86 12.28
C PHE A 56 -22.23 5.33 13.38
N SER A 57 -22.91 6.46 13.17
CA SER A 57 -23.93 6.95 14.11
C SER A 57 -25.35 6.85 13.53
N GLY A 58 -26.34 6.74 14.42
CA GLY A 58 -27.76 6.65 14.06
C GLY A 58 -28.45 5.38 14.57
N SER A 59 -29.57 5.01 13.94
CA SER A 59 -30.33 3.81 14.33
C SER A 59 -29.55 2.52 14.03
N PRO A 60 -29.72 1.45 14.81
CA PRO A 60 -28.98 0.20 14.61
C PRO A 60 -29.07 -0.36 13.19
N GLY A 61 -30.24 -0.27 12.56
CA GLY A 61 -30.44 -0.70 11.17
C GLY A 61 -29.65 0.11 10.15
N ARG A 62 -29.56 1.44 10.34
CA ARG A 62 -28.76 2.33 9.46
C ARG A 62 -27.27 2.07 9.63
N VAL A 63 -26.81 1.90 10.87
CA VAL A 63 -25.40 1.58 11.16
C VAL A 63 -25.03 0.22 10.56
N PHE A 64 -25.86 -0.80 10.72
CA PHE A 64 -25.64 -2.12 10.11
C PHE A 64 -25.54 -2.04 8.59
N PHE A 65 -26.47 -1.33 7.94
CA PHE A 65 -26.44 -1.11 6.49
C PHE A 65 -25.13 -0.43 6.04
N ARG A 66 -24.69 0.62 6.75
CA ARG A 66 -23.44 1.32 6.44
C ARG A 66 -22.19 0.47 6.66
N ILE A 67 -22.16 -0.40 7.67
CA ILE A 67 -21.07 -1.36 7.86
C ILE A 67 -20.99 -2.32 6.66
N VAL A 68 -22.12 -2.88 6.23
CA VAL A 68 -22.16 -3.79 5.07
C VAL A 68 -21.72 -3.05 3.80
N LEU A 69 -22.24 -1.84 3.59
CA LEU A 69 -21.87 -0.99 2.45
C LEU A 69 -20.38 -0.64 2.47
N PHE A 70 -19.83 -0.30 3.65
CA PHE A 70 -18.40 -0.05 3.85
C PHE A 70 -17.56 -1.24 3.44
N LEU A 71 -17.89 -2.46 3.88
CA LEU A 71 -17.14 -3.66 3.51
C LEU A 71 -17.17 -3.93 2.00
N ILE A 72 -18.32 -3.71 1.35
CA ILE A 72 -18.47 -3.87 -0.10
C ILE A 72 -17.63 -2.83 -0.84
N LEU A 73 -17.74 -1.55 -0.45
CA LEU A 73 -17.00 -0.46 -1.08
C LEU A 73 -15.50 -0.59 -0.83
N SER A 74 -15.05 -0.96 0.37
CA SER A 74 -13.65 -1.28 0.66
C SER A 74 -13.15 -2.40 -0.25
N PHE A 75 -13.92 -3.48 -0.45
CA PHE A 75 -13.50 -4.52 -1.36
C PHE A 75 -13.32 -4.01 -2.80
N VAL A 76 -14.25 -3.19 -3.29
CA VAL A 76 -14.19 -2.61 -4.64
C VAL A 76 -13.03 -1.63 -4.80
N VAL A 77 -12.87 -0.69 -3.87
CA VAL A 77 -11.79 0.32 -3.88
C VAL A 77 -10.43 -0.37 -3.85
N GLY A 78 -10.23 -1.29 -2.90
CA GLY A 78 -8.95 -2.00 -2.79
C GLY A 78 -8.69 -2.97 -3.94
N ALA A 79 -9.72 -3.51 -4.59
CA ALA A 79 -9.55 -4.26 -5.83
C ALA A 79 -9.11 -3.34 -6.98
N ILE A 80 -9.73 -2.16 -7.11
CA ILE A 80 -9.35 -1.16 -8.12
C ILE A 80 -7.90 -0.75 -7.90
N ASP A 81 -7.54 -0.32 -6.69
CA ASP A 81 -6.18 0.11 -6.40
C ASP A 81 -5.17 -1.01 -6.72
N VAL A 82 -5.28 -2.16 -6.07
CA VAL A 82 -4.27 -3.22 -6.21
C VAL A 82 -4.18 -3.73 -7.65
N ILE A 83 -5.30 -3.87 -8.37
CA ILE A 83 -5.28 -4.38 -9.74
C ILE A 83 -4.73 -3.33 -10.71
N PHE A 84 -5.25 -2.10 -10.68
CA PHE A 84 -4.83 -1.06 -11.61
C PHE A 84 -3.40 -0.60 -11.35
N THR A 85 -2.97 -0.58 -10.09
CA THR A 85 -1.59 -0.25 -9.74
C THR A 85 -0.61 -1.34 -10.18
N ILE A 86 -0.94 -2.63 -10.01
CA ILE A 86 0.06 -3.70 -10.18
C ILE A 86 -0.02 -4.47 -11.50
N CYS A 87 -1.19 -4.70 -12.09
CA CYS A 87 -1.29 -5.46 -13.34
C CYS A 87 -0.37 -4.90 -14.45
N PRO A 88 -0.41 -3.59 -14.76
CA PRO A 88 0.44 -3.02 -15.81
C PRO A 88 1.94 -3.21 -15.51
N LEU A 89 2.35 -3.04 -14.25
CA LEU A 89 3.73 -3.24 -13.82
C LEU A 89 4.17 -4.69 -13.91
N ALA A 90 3.28 -5.63 -13.58
CA ALA A 90 3.56 -7.05 -13.67
C ALA A 90 3.70 -7.52 -15.12
N ASP A 91 2.89 -6.97 -16.04
CA ASP A 91 2.97 -7.26 -17.47
C ASP A 91 4.24 -6.66 -18.07
N PHE A 92 4.58 -5.43 -17.68
CA PHE A 92 5.84 -4.78 -18.07
C PHE A 92 7.06 -5.56 -17.56
N LEU A 93 7.04 -6.03 -16.31
CA LEU A 93 8.05 -6.91 -15.72
C LEU A 93 8.21 -8.21 -16.52
N GLN A 94 7.10 -8.85 -16.89
CA GLN A 94 7.12 -10.06 -17.71
C GLN A 94 7.70 -9.79 -19.10
N MET A 95 7.37 -8.65 -19.72
CA MET A 95 7.91 -8.25 -21.01
C MET A 95 9.44 -8.09 -20.94
N ILE A 96 9.96 -7.37 -19.93
CA ILE A 96 11.40 -7.23 -19.70
C ILE A 96 12.04 -8.61 -19.49
N GLY A 97 11.42 -9.47 -18.68
CA GLY A 97 11.89 -10.83 -18.43
C GLY A 97 12.01 -11.65 -19.71
N ARG A 98 10.98 -11.64 -20.57
CA ARG A 98 10.98 -12.35 -21.86
C ARG A 98 12.06 -11.83 -22.80
N ARG A 99 12.22 -10.51 -22.93
CA ARG A 99 13.23 -9.88 -23.81
C ARG A 99 14.66 -10.09 -23.33
N SER A 100 14.88 -10.24 -22.03
CA SER A 100 16.20 -10.47 -21.44
C SER A 100 16.53 -11.95 -21.21
N GLU A 101 15.67 -12.86 -21.68
CA GLU A 101 15.75 -14.31 -21.45
C GLU A 101 15.91 -14.66 -19.96
N LYS A 102 15.33 -13.85 -19.07
CA LYS A 102 15.40 -14.03 -17.62
C LYS A 102 14.10 -14.61 -17.09
N TYR A 103 14.26 -15.47 -16.09
CA TYR A 103 13.13 -16.10 -15.42
C TYR A 103 12.25 -15.07 -14.70
N VAL A 104 10.97 -15.07 -15.06
CA VAL A 104 9.88 -14.41 -14.37
C VAL A 104 8.74 -15.42 -14.24
N HIS A 105 8.23 -15.61 -13.03
CA HIS A 105 7.14 -16.55 -12.78
C HIS A 105 5.85 -16.09 -13.49
N LYS A 106 5.09 -17.00 -14.13
CA LYS A 106 3.85 -16.65 -14.87
C LYS A 106 2.81 -15.90 -14.02
N ARG A 107 2.73 -16.24 -12.74
CA ARG A 107 1.86 -15.58 -11.74
C ARG A 107 2.56 -14.48 -10.93
N ILE A 108 3.55 -13.79 -11.50
CA ILE A 108 4.26 -12.71 -10.79
C ILE A 108 3.31 -11.57 -10.41
N SER A 109 2.27 -11.31 -11.22
CA SER A 109 1.23 -10.33 -10.93
C SER A 109 0.59 -10.55 -9.56
N VAL A 110 0.15 -11.78 -9.26
CA VAL A 110 -0.44 -12.13 -7.95
C VAL A 110 0.53 -11.92 -6.79
N ILE A 111 1.82 -12.18 -7.00
CA ILE A 111 2.85 -11.98 -5.97
C ILE A 111 3.04 -10.48 -5.72
N LEU A 112 3.14 -9.68 -6.78
CA LEU A 112 3.32 -8.23 -6.67
C LEU A 112 2.09 -7.56 -6.05
N MET A 113 0.88 -7.99 -6.40
CA MET A 113 -0.37 -7.47 -5.82
C MET A 113 -0.40 -7.64 -4.31
N LYS A 114 -0.01 -8.83 -3.83
CA LYS A 114 0.09 -9.09 -2.39
C LYS A 114 1.22 -8.34 -1.73
N SER A 115 2.37 -8.21 -2.41
CA SER A 115 3.48 -7.40 -1.90
C SER A 115 3.07 -5.94 -1.72
N TYR A 116 2.34 -5.41 -2.69
CA TYR A 116 1.79 -4.06 -2.66
C TYR A 116 0.75 -3.91 -1.55
N ALA A 117 -0.20 -4.85 -1.43
CA ALA A 117 -1.14 -4.85 -0.33
C ALA A 117 -0.44 -4.86 1.04
N ILE A 118 0.53 -5.76 1.25
CA ILE A 118 1.29 -5.87 2.51
C ILE A 118 2.03 -4.57 2.84
N SER A 119 2.55 -3.84 1.84
CA SER A 119 3.23 -2.56 2.11
C SER A 119 2.34 -1.49 2.75
N HIS A 120 1.01 -1.55 2.62
CA HIS A 120 0.11 -0.62 3.31
C HIS A 120 0.20 -0.72 4.84
N VAL A 121 0.66 -1.85 5.38
CA VAL A 121 0.93 -2.00 6.83
C VAL A 121 1.89 -0.94 7.34
N LEU A 122 2.86 -0.51 6.52
CA LEU A 122 3.85 0.51 6.90
C LEU A 122 3.24 1.90 7.04
N PHE A 123 2.06 2.13 6.45
CA PHE A 123 1.37 3.41 6.43
C PHE A 123 0.37 3.53 7.59
N ILE A 124 -0.06 2.41 8.19
CA ILE A 124 -1.09 2.39 9.24
C ILE A 124 -0.74 3.35 10.39
N ILE A 125 0.45 3.22 10.98
CA ILE A 125 0.81 4.04 12.15
C ILE A 125 0.95 5.52 11.76
N PRO A 126 1.72 5.89 10.72
CA PRO A 126 1.84 7.29 10.31
C PRO A 126 0.49 7.94 10.00
N TYR A 127 -0.37 7.26 9.24
CA TYR A 127 -1.69 7.80 8.87
C TYR A 127 -2.65 7.84 10.06
N ALA A 128 -2.61 6.85 10.96
CA ALA A 128 -3.41 6.89 12.19
C ALA A 128 -3.04 8.09 13.06
N VAL A 129 -1.74 8.37 13.24
CA VAL A 129 -1.32 9.55 13.99
C VAL A 129 -1.69 10.84 13.23
N ALA A 130 -1.52 10.88 11.91
CA ALA A 130 -1.85 12.06 11.12
C ALA A 130 -3.36 12.40 11.14
N LEU A 131 -4.24 11.40 11.07
CA LEU A 131 -5.67 11.64 10.88
C LEU A 131 -6.50 11.50 12.16
N TYR A 132 -6.10 10.64 13.09
CA TYR A 132 -6.91 10.29 14.27
C TYR A 132 -6.34 10.79 15.60
N SER A 133 -5.24 11.56 15.59
CA SER A 133 -4.68 12.12 16.83
C SER A 133 -5.49 13.27 17.43
N GLY A 134 -6.44 13.84 16.68
CA GLY A 134 -7.18 15.05 17.06
C GLY A 134 -6.34 16.33 17.05
N VAL A 135 -5.12 16.28 16.49
CA VAL A 135 -4.24 17.44 16.34
C VAL A 135 -4.50 18.09 14.99
N ASP A 136 -4.81 19.39 14.99
CA ASP A 136 -4.82 20.18 13.75
C ASP A 136 -3.36 20.50 13.34
N TRP A 137 -2.81 19.64 12.48
CA TRP A 137 -1.44 19.75 11.99
C TRP A 137 -1.17 21.02 11.19
N THR A 138 -2.21 21.70 10.67
CA THR A 138 -2.04 22.96 9.92
C THR A 138 -1.73 24.14 10.83
N GLN A 139 -2.01 24.02 12.12
CA GLN A 139 -1.79 25.07 13.13
C GLN A 139 -0.55 24.84 13.98
N VAL A 140 0.22 23.77 13.73
CA VAL A 140 1.43 23.48 14.51
C VAL A 140 2.54 24.46 14.13
N GLY A 141 2.96 25.27 15.12
CA GLY A 141 3.96 26.32 14.94
C GLY A 141 5.01 26.35 16.05
N PRO A 142 5.89 27.38 16.05
CA PRO A 142 6.99 27.49 17.02
C PRO A 142 6.53 27.54 18.48
N VAL A 143 5.31 28.04 18.73
CA VAL A 143 4.72 28.24 20.06
C VAL A 143 3.98 26.99 20.57
N SER A 144 3.73 26.00 19.71
CA SER A 144 3.08 24.75 20.11
C SER A 144 3.95 23.95 21.10
N ALA A 145 3.32 23.09 21.88
CA ALA A 145 4.02 22.21 22.83
C ALA A 145 5.14 21.41 22.14
N GLN A 146 6.28 21.25 22.82
CA GLN A 146 7.47 20.60 22.26
C GLN A 146 7.16 19.19 21.74
N GLN A 147 6.36 18.40 22.45
CA GLN A 147 5.98 17.06 22.05
C GLN A 147 5.23 17.06 20.71
N ILE A 148 4.29 17.99 20.52
CA ILE A 148 3.50 18.13 19.28
C ILE A 148 4.42 18.55 18.13
N ARG A 149 5.34 19.50 18.37
CA ARG A 149 6.31 19.94 17.36
C ARG A 149 7.24 18.80 16.91
N MET A 150 7.71 17.97 17.85
CA MET A 150 8.54 16.81 17.51
C MET A 150 7.76 15.78 16.69
N LEU A 151 6.51 15.51 17.07
CA LEU A 151 5.65 14.58 16.35
C LEU A 151 5.34 15.09 14.93
N TYR A 152 5.03 16.38 14.80
CA TYR A 152 4.87 17.04 13.50
C TYR A 152 6.14 16.93 12.65
N ALA A 153 7.32 17.22 13.20
CA ALA A 153 8.58 17.09 12.47
C ALA A 153 8.84 15.64 12.00
N ALA A 154 8.52 14.65 12.84
CA ALA A 154 8.62 13.24 12.49
C ALA A 154 7.65 12.88 11.34
N LEU A 155 6.39 13.28 11.42
CA LEU A 155 5.38 13.05 10.38
C LEU A 155 5.72 13.75 9.07
N ALA A 156 6.07 15.04 9.13
CA ALA A 156 6.45 15.85 7.97
C ALA A 156 7.68 15.28 7.24
N THR A 157 8.58 14.61 7.96
CA THR A 157 9.72 13.90 7.36
C THR A 157 9.32 12.52 6.83
N LEU A 158 8.50 11.77 7.57
CA LEU A 158 8.18 10.38 7.26
C LEU A 158 7.18 10.26 6.10
N MET A 159 6.11 11.07 6.10
CA MET A 159 5.01 10.95 5.14
C MET A 159 5.48 11.03 3.67
N PRO A 160 6.35 11.98 3.27
CA PRO A 160 6.87 12.02 1.90
C PRO A 160 7.75 10.82 1.53
N ILE A 161 8.32 10.12 2.52
CA ILE A 161 9.25 8.99 2.31
C ILE A 161 8.48 7.66 2.13
N LEU A 162 7.28 7.53 2.69
CA LEU A 162 6.50 6.28 2.66
C LEU A 162 6.27 5.71 1.25
N PRO A 163 5.93 6.51 0.21
CA PRO A 163 5.80 5.99 -1.15
C PRO A 163 7.10 5.35 -1.68
N PHE A 164 8.26 5.90 -1.31
CA PHE A 164 9.55 5.34 -1.69
C PHE A 164 9.86 4.04 -0.93
N ILE A 165 9.42 3.93 0.33
CA ILE A 165 9.52 2.68 1.09
C ILE A 165 8.67 1.59 0.42
N GLN A 166 7.44 1.93 0.02
CA GLN A 166 6.55 1.02 -0.71
C GLN A 166 7.17 0.55 -2.04
N LEU A 167 7.77 1.47 -2.81
CA LEU A 167 8.54 1.12 -4.00
C LEU A 167 9.74 0.22 -3.68
N GLY A 168 10.43 0.46 -2.57
CA GLY A 168 11.49 -0.39 -2.06
C GLY A 168 11.03 -1.80 -1.74
N VAL A 169 9.85 -1.97 -1.14
CA VAL A 169 9.22 -3.27 -0.89
C VAL A 169 8.95 -4.00 -2.20
N LEU A 170 8.40 -3.31 -3.21
CA LEU A 170 8.18 -3.88 -4.54
C LEU A 170 9.49 -4.28 -5.22
N TYR A 171 10.51 -3.39 -5.20
CA TYR A 171 11.85 -3.67 -5.72
C TYR A 171 12.45 -4.91 -5.09
N ARG A 172 12.31 -5.05 -3.77
CA ARG A 172 12.81 -6.20 -3.02
C ARG A 172 12.08 -7.48 -3.42
N THR A 173 10.75 -7.43 -3.54
CA THR A 173 9.96 -8.57 -4.06
C THR A 173 10.41 -8.98 -5.46
N ILE A 174 10.55 -8.03 -6.40
CA ILE A 174 11.04 -8.30 -7.75
C ILE A 174 12.43 -8.92 -7.69
N SER A 175 13.33 -8.37 -6.87
CA SER A 175 14.70 -8.84 -6.75
C SER A 175 14.83 -10.26 -6.20
N ILE A 176 13.92 -10.65 -5.30
CA ILE A 176 13.90 -12.00 -4.71
C ILE A 176 13.19 -13.00 -5.63
N ARG A 177 12.13 -12.57 -6.34
CA ARG A 177 11.23 -13.46 -7.08
C ARG A 177 11.57 -13.60 -8.56
N THR A 178 12.51 -12.83 -9.07
CA THR A 178 12.91 -12.83 -10.48
C THR A 178 14.44 -12.84 -10.63
N ARG A 179 14.93 -13.20 -11.82
CA ARG A 179 16.36 -13.16 -12.18
C ARG A 179 16.73 -12.03 -13.13
N ILE A 180 15.93 -10.97 -13.15
CA ILE A 180 16.18 -9.81 -14.02
C ILE A 180 17.48 -9.10 -13.60
N GLN A 181 18.20 -8.57 -14.59
CA GLN A 181 19.42 -7.82 -14.35
C GLN A 181 19.15 -6.47 -13.65
N PRO A 182 20.14 -5.90 -12.93
CA PRO A 182 19.97 -4.63 -12.21
C PRO A 182 19.40 -3.50 -13.07
N PHE A 183 19.86 -3.35 -14.32
CA PHE A 183 19.36 -2.33 -15.23
C PHE A 183 17.87 -2.48 -15.56
N GLY A 184 17.40 -3.71 -15.82
CA GLY A 184 15.97 -3.97 -16.06
C GLY A 184 15.12 -3.70 -14.82
N LYS A 185 15.65 -3.96 -13.63
CA LYS A 185 14.97 -3.61 -12.37
C LYS A 185 14.90 -2.10 -12.15
N LEU A 186 15.95 -1.36 -12.50
CA LEU A 186 15.97 0.10 -12.41
C LEU A 186 14.86 0.70 -13.28
N ILE A 187 14.78 0.29 -14.56
CA ILE A 187 13.73 0.72 -15.48
C ILE A 187 12.34 0.43 -14.90
N LEU A 188 12.15 -0.77 -14.35
CA LEU A 188 10.88 -1.17 -13.77
C LEU A 188 10.50 -0.33 -12.55
N ILE A 189 11.45 0.08 -11.70
CA ILE A 189 11.17 0.95 -10.56
C ILE A 189 10.86 2.38 -10.99
N CYS A 190 11.54 2.90 -12.01
CA CYS A 190 11.16 4.20 -12.59
C CYS A 190 9.74 4.16 -13.17
N ALA A 191 9.40 3.09 -13.89
CA ALA A 191 8.05 2.88 -14.40
C ALA A 191 7.02 2.71 -13.28
N ALA A 192 7.36 1.97 -12.22
CA ALA A 192 6.51 1.79 -11.05
C ALA A 192 6.25 3.11 -10.32
N TYR A 193 7.28 3.93 -10.10
CA TYR A 193 7.13 5.25 -9.49
C TYR A 193 6.15 6.12 -10.30
N PHE A 194 6.37 6.24 -11.61
CA PHE A 194 5.49 7.03 -12.47
C PHE A 194 4.05 6.50 -12.48
N TRP A 195 3.89 5.18 -12.62
CA TRP A 195 2.57 4.56 -12.68
C TRP A 195 1.81 4.70 -11.36
N MET A 196 2.48 4.52 -10.22
CA MET A 196 1.87 4.65 -8.90
C MET A 196 1.39 6.08 -8.61
N GLN A 197 2.05 7.11 -9.15
CA GLN A 197 1.57 8.50 -9.03
C GLN A 197 0.26 8.70 -9.81
N LEU A 198 0.17 8.14 -11.01
CA LEU A 198 -1.04 8.19 -11.83
C LEU A 198 -2.17 7.38 -11.20
N SER A 199 -1.91 6.12 -10.83
CA SER A 199 -2.92 5.26 -10.21
C SER A 199 -3.37 5.81 -8.86
N GLY A 200 -2.47 6.36 -8.05
CA GLY A 200 -2.80 7.02 -6.78
C GLY A 200 -3.81 8.15 -6.96
N SER A 201 -3.64 9.01 -7.97
CA SER A 201 -4.61 10.08 -8.27
C SER A 201 -6.01 9.53 -8.60
N VAL A 202 -6.06 8.40 -9.32
CA VAL A 202 -7.33 7.73 -9.65
C VAL A 202 -7.95 7.09 -8.42
N VAL A 203 -7.15 6.47 -7.56
CA VAL A 203 -7.60 5.84 -6.32
C VAL A 203 -8.23 6.87 -5.39
N VAL A 204 -7.60 8.04 -5.20
CA VAL A 204 -8.16 9.16 -4.41
C VAL A 204 -9.52 9.61 -4.95
N PHE A 205 -9.68 9.67 -6.28
CA PHE A 205 -10.98 9.98 -6.89
C PHE A 205 -12.04 8.91 -6.59
N VAL A 206 -11.68 7.62 -6.67
CA VAL A 206 -12.59 6.51 -6.37
C VAL A 206 -12.95 6.46 -4.88
N GLU A 207 -11.99 6.74 -3.99
CA GLU A 207 -12.22 6.89 -2.55
C GLU A 207 -13.25 7.99 -2.27
N GLY A 208 -13.10 9.17 -2.88
CA GLY A 208 -14.06 10.27 -2.74
C GLY A 208 -15.48 9.89 -3.20
N LEU A 209 -15.61 9.15 -4.31
CA LEU A 209 -16.90 8.62 -4.74
C LEU A 209 -17.47 7.60 -3.75
N ALA A 210 -16.68 6.64 -3.30
CA ALA A 210 -17.10 5.63 -2.33
C ALA A 210 -17.53 6.28 -1.02
N TYR A 211 -16.80 7.30 -0.58
CA TYR A 211 -17.08 8.04 0.63
C TYR A 211 -18.39 8.84 0.52
N SER A 212 -18.66 9.48 -0.62
CA SER A 212 -19.93 10.17 -0.88
C SER A 212 -21.14 9.21 -0.81
N LEU A 213 -20.97 7.96 -1.27
CA LEU A 213 -21.99 6.92 -1.19
C LEU A 213 -22.20 6.39 0.24
N LEU A 214 -21.19 6.44 1.10
CA LEU A 214 -21.30 6.04 2.50
C LEU A 214 -22.06 7.08 3.35
N LEU A 215 -21.93 8.35 2.99
CA LEU A 215 -22.56 9.45 3.71
C LEU A 215 -24.01 9.71 3.29
N GLY A 216 -24.36 9.46 2.03
CA GLY A 216 -25.73 9.50 1.50
C GLY A 216 -26.67 8.50 2.18
#